data_AF-A0A183BXI6-F1
#
_entry.id   AF-A0A183BXI6-F1
#
_cell.length_a   1.000
_cell.length_b   1.000
_cell.length_c   1.000
_cell.angle_alpha   90.00
_cell.angle_beta   90.00
_cell.angle_gamma   90.00
#
_symmetry.space_group_name_H-M   'P 1'
#
loop_
_entity.id
_entity.type
_entity.pdbx_description
1 polymer ?
#
loop_
_entity_poly.entity_id
_entity_poly.type
_entity_poly.pdbx_seq_one_letter_code
_entity_poly.pdbx_strand_id
1 'polypeptide(L)'
;MFNISLIYVTCCSKSLHGICNVLIALESLFGTTMDATFYVSFLVVISGLRFIRYQYCFPIIIVPGVVMGNCAQLAMVLTGLDRLIAVLFPLCMMSCSTTEKTTGNLAALMNANGYTLSAILMTFYGLLCFLVFKLSATAKNFDNESKKLVKAMVFIIAFNLFGVFIKCFVQFLFQFVVVDVFFKNYYGIAFSFVTIAVYSANAPVLYVISSEYRARFNKHFKWLPRIFIRKQIGQKQTRHVGISTIVLKPYNYSVRLRNAGGPNFAPSGAATATIF
;
A
#
# COMPACT_ATOMS: atom_id res chain seq x y z
N MET A 1 -0.93 13.00 -12.02
CA MET A 1 -2.25 13.52 -11.59
C MET A 1 -2.88 12.62 -10.53
N PHE A 2 -3.35 11.40 -10.85
CA PHE A 2 -4.00 10.51 -9.87
C PHE A 2 -3.15 10.21 -8.61
N ASN A 3 -1.85 9.98 -8.78
CA ASN A 3 -0.94 9.74 -7.65
C ASN A 3 -0.87 10.94 -6.69
N ILE A 4 -0.80 12.16 -7.21
CA ILE A 4 -0.83 13.40 -6.42
C ILE A 4 -2.15 13.53 -5.66
N SER A 5 -3.28 13.24 -6.33
CA SER A 5 -4.59 13.24 -5.68
C SER A 5 -4.67 12.21 -4.56
N LEU A 6 -4.05 11.03 -4.72
CA LEU A 6 -4.02 9.99 -3.70
C LEU A 6 -3.20 10.46 -2.50
N ILE A 7 -2.00 11.00 -2.71
CA ILE A 7 -1.15 11.57 -1.66
C ILE A 7 -1.92 12.63 -0.88
N TYR A 8 -2.55 13.57 -1.59
CA TYR A 8 -3.34 14.64 -1.00
C TYR A 8 -4.48 14.10 -0.13
N VAL A 9 -5.28 13.16 -0.64
CA VAL A 9 -6.41 12.58 0.10
C VAL A 9 -5.95 11.83 1.34
N THR A 10 -4.84 11.09 1.26
CA THR A 10 -4.27 10.37 2.39
C THR A 10 -3.78 11.35 3.47
N CYS A 11 -3.07 12.42 3.09
CA CYS A 11 -2.59 13.43 4.04
C CYS A 11 -3.73 14.22 4.70
N CYS A 12 -4.81 14.51 3.97
CA CYS A 12 -5.93 15.30 4.50
C CYS A 12 -6.91 14.47 5.35
N SER A 13 -6.97 13.15 5.17
CA SER A 13 -7.96 12.30 5.84
C SER A 13 -7.39 11.60 7.06
N LYS A 14 -7.66 12.13 8.26
CA LYS A 14 -7.19 11.54 9.53
C LYS A 14 -7.57 10.07 9.71
N SER A 15 -8.73 9.66 9.20
CA SER A 15 -9.21 8.28 9.29
C SER A 15 -8.44 7.30 8.39
N LEU A 16 -7.65 7.79 7.44
CA LEU A 16 -6.84 6.96 6.55
C LEU A 16 -5.40 6.80 7.05
N HIS A 17 -5.00 7.30 8.22
CA HIS A 17 -3.61 7.19 8.72
C HIS A 17 -3.17 5.77 9.16
N GLY A 18 -3.74 4.71 8.58
CA GLY A 18 -3.18 3.37 8.73
C GLY A 18 -1.83 3.25 8.02
N ILE A 19 -0.93 2.43 8.57
CA ILE A 19 0.42 2.16 8.03
C ILE A 19 0.34 1.79 6.54
N CYS A 20 -0.62 0.94 6.16
CA CYS A 20 -0.86 0.55 4.78
C CYS A 20 -1.12 1.74 3.85
N ASN A 21 -1.98 2.68 4.25
CA ASN A 21 -2.32 3.85 3.45
C ASN A 21 -1.15 4.83 3.35
N VAL A 22 -0.34 4.94 4.42
CA VAL A 22 0.91 5.72 4.40
C VAL A 22 1.91 5.11 3.40
N LEU A 23 2.05 3.78 3.38
CA LEU A 23 2.90 3.08 2.42
C LEU A 23 2.42 3.31 0.98
N ILE A 24 1.11 3.24 0.70
CA ILE A 24 0.53 3.53 -0.63
C ILE A 24 0.79 5.00 -1.03
N ALA A 25 0.64 5.94 -0.09
CA ALA A 25 0.93 7.35 -0.36
C ALA A 25 2.43 7.58 -0.65
N LEU A 26 3.31 6.92 0.10
CA LEU A 26 4.75 6.96 -0.11
C LEU A 26 5.14 6.35 -1.47
N GLU A 27 4.55 5.21 -1.84
CA GLU A 27 4.69 4.59 -3.16
C GLU A 27 4.26 5.57 -4.27
N SER A 28 3.11 6.22 -4.10
CA SER A 28 2.59 7.21 -5.04
C SER A 28 3.50 8.44 -5.16
N LEU A 29 4.15 8.84 -4.06
CA LEU A 29 5.11 9.95 -4.03
C LEU A 29 6.37 9.61 -4.84
N PHE A 30 6.94 8.43 -4.59
CA PHE A 30 8.11 7.96 -5.34
C PHE A 30 7.80 7.75 -6.82
N GLY A 31 6.63 7.15 -7.12
CA GLY A 31 6.15 7.00 -8.50
C GLY A 31 5.98 8.35 -9.20
N THR A 32 5.38 9.34 -8.56
CA THR A 32 5.22 10.69 -9.15
C THR A 32 6.57 11.35 -9.42
N THR A 33 7.52 11.19 -8.50
CA THR A 33 8.87 11.75 -8.64
C THR A 33 9.62 11.09 -9.81
N MET A 34 9.48 9.76 -9.93
CA MET A 34 10.03 9.00 -11.05
C MET A 34 9.38 9.41 -12.39
N ASP A 35 8.05 9.56 -12.44
CA ASP A 35 7.32 9.99 -13.63
C ASP A 35 7.77 11.37 -14.11
N ALA A 36 8.00 12.32 -13.18
CA ALA A 36 8.54 13.63 -13.51
C ALA A 36 9.92 13.54 -14.18
N THR A 37 10.74 12.57 -13.76
CA THR A 37 12.08 12.32 -14.33
C THR A 37 11.99 11.84 -15.78
N PHE A 38 11.07 10.93 -16.05
CA PHE A 38 10.83 10.43 -17.41
C PHE A 38 10.26 11.52 -18.31
N TYR A 39 9.39 12.37 -17.77
CA TYR A 39 8.88 13.53 -18.49
C TYR A 39 10.00 14.52 -18.86
N VAL A 40 10.90 14.83 -17.92
CA VAL A 40 12.08 15.66 -18.20
C VAL A 40 12.98 15.00 -19.26
N SER A 41 13.26 13.70 -19.13
CA SER A 41 14.05 12.95 -20.11
C SER A 41 13.41 12.99 -21.51
N PHE A 42 12.09 12.88 -21.58
CA PHE A 42 11.34 12.98 -22.83
C PHE A 42 11.43 14.37 -23.45
N LEU A 43 11.30 15.44 -22.65
CA LEU A 43 11.46 16.81 -23.12
C LEU A 43 12.87 17.08 -23.67
N VAL A 44 13.90 16.53 -23.01
CA VAL A 44 15.29 16.61 -23.46
C VAL A 44 15.45 15.97 -24.85
N VAL A 45 14.88 14.79 -25.04
CA VAL A 45 14.92 14.07 -26.32
C VAL A 45 14.21 14.86 -27.42
N ILE A 46 13.01 15.39 -27.16
CA ILE A 46 12.27 16.21 -28.15
C ILE A 46 13.03 17.49 -28.49
N SER A 47 13.67 18.12 -27.50
CA SER A 47 14.39 19.38 -27.70
C SER A 47 15.65 19.22 -28.57
N GLY A 48 16.09 17.98 -28.84
CA GLY A 48 17.30 17.71 -29.61
C GLY A 48 18.59 18.19 -28.94
N LEU A 49 18.55 18.50 -27.64
CA LEU A 49 19.69 18.99 -26.87
C LEU A 49 20.69 17.86 -26.68
N ARG A 50 21.75 17.85 -27.51
CA ARG A 50 22.80 16.81 -27.48
C ARG A 50 23.71 16.91 -26.25
N PHE A 51 23.82 18.07 -25.63
CA PHE A 51 24.71 18.31 -24.49
C PHE A 51 23.99 18.97 -23.32
N ILE A 52 23.62 18.15 -22.33
CA ILE A 52 23.25 18.63 -21.00
C ILE A 52 24.49 18.59 -20.13
N ARG A 53 24.81 19.71 -19.47
CA ARG A 53 25.92 19.73 -18.51
C ARG A 53 25.65 18.69 -17.41
N TYR A 54 26.66 17.87 -17.12
CA TYR A 54 26.57 16.78 -16.16
C TYR A 54 26.08 17.23 -14.76
N GLN A 55 26.41 18.46 -14.38
CA GLN A 55 25.99 19.09 -13.12
C GLN A 55 24.47 19.17 -12.95
N TYR A 56 23.70 19.31 -14.04
CA TYR A 56 22.23 19.31 -13.98
C TYR A 56 21.65 17.91 -14.23
N CYS A 57 22.30 17.11 -15.07
CA CYS A 57 21.85 15.76 -15.39
C CYS A 57 21.82 14.86 -14.15
N PHE A 58 22.86 14.94 -13.30
CA PHE A 58 22.97 14.10 -12.11
C PHE A 58 21.80 14.28 -11.11
N PRO A 59 21.52 15.50 -10.57
CA PRO A 59 20.45 15.68 -9.60
C PRO A 59 19.04 15.61 -10.20
N ILE A 60 18.86 15.90 -11.49
CA ILE A 60 17.53 15.94 -12.12
C ILE A 60 17.12 14.59 -12.68
N ILE A 61 18.06 13.82 -13.24
CA ILE A 61 17.76 12.56 -13.94
C ILE A 61 18.21 11.35 -13.13
N ILE A 62 19.48 11.32 -12.70
CA ILE A 62 20.05 10.12 -12.08
C ILE A 62 19.47 9.90 -10.68
N VAL A 63 19.50 10.92 -9.82
CA VAL A 63 19.01 10.79 -8.45
C VAL A 63 17.53 10.40 -8.43
N PRO A 64 16.61 11.11 -9.11
CA PRO A 64 15.19 10.80 -9.01
C PRO A 64 14.84 9.53 -9.80
N GLY A 65 15.48 9.27 -10.94
CA GLY A 65 15.21 8.07 -11.74
C GLY A 65 15.67 6.78 -11.06
N VAL A 66 16.90 6.75 -10.53
CA VAL A 66 17.48 5.54 -9.95
C VAL A 66 17.08 5.38 -8.48
N VAL A 67 17.29 6.41 -7.65
CA VAL A 67 17.05 6.30 -6.21
C VAL A 67 15.56 6.21 -5.93
N MET A 68 14.75 7.14 -6.44
CA MET A 68 13.30 7.11 -6.17
C MET A 68 12.62 5.94 -6.89
N GLY A 69 13.11 5.53 -8.06
CA GLY A 69 12.64 4.31 -8.73
C GLY A 69 12.83 3.06 -7.87
N ASN A 70 14.02 2.87 -7.29
CA ASN A 70 14.30 1.75 -6.39
C ASN A 70 13.49 1.87 -5.07
N CYS A 71 13.35 3.07 -4.52
CA CYS A 71 12.51 3.31 -3.34
C CYS A 71 11.03 3.00 -3.62
N ALA A 72 10.50 3.35 -4.80
CA ALA A 72 9.15 3.00 -5.22
C ALA A 72 8.95 1.49 -5.27
N GLN A 73 9.91 0.77 -5.85
CA GLN A 73 9.88 -0.70 -5.92
C GLN A 73 9.90 -1.34 -4.54
N LEU A 74 10.75 -0.84 -3.63
CA LEU A 74 10.81 -1.31 -2.25
C LEU A 74 9.49 -1.02 -1.51
N ALA A 75 8.96 0.19 -1.62
CA ALA A 75 7.69 0.58 -1.01
C ALA A 75 6.53 -0.30 -1.47
N MET A 76 6.51 -0.67 -2.75
CA MET A 76 5.51 -1.59 -3.30
C MET A 76 5.64 -3.01 -2.70
N VAL A 77 6.86 -3.53 -2.53
CA VAL A 77 7.07 -4.82 -1.85
C VAL A 77 6.63 -4.76 -0.39
N LEU A 78 7.00 -3.68 0.33
CA LEU A 78 6.58 -3.48 1.72
C LEU A 78 5.06 -3.39 1.83
N THR A 79 4.39 -2.69 0.90
CA THR A 79 2.92 -2.64 0.84
C THR A 79 2.31 -4.01 0.56
N GLY A 80 2.93 -4.82 -0.31
CA GLY A 80 2.53 -6.19 -0.57
C GLY A 80 2.65 -7.09 0.67
N LEU A 81 3.77 -6.97 1.40
CA LEU A 81 4.03 -7.71 2.63
C LEU A 81 3.09 -7.31 3.77
N ASP A 82 2.90 -6.01 4.00
CA ASP A 82 1.98 -5.49 5.02
C ASP A 82 0.57 -6.06 4.85
N ARG A 83 0.05 -6.01 3.61
CA ARG A 83 -1.27 -6.57 3.32
C ARG A 83 -1.30 -8.09 3.39
N LEU A 84 -0.22 -8.77 3.01
CA LEU A 84 -0.13 -10.22 3.15
C LEU A 84 -0.20 -10.63 4.63
N ILE A 85 0.53 -9.92 5.51
CA ILE A 85 0.52 -10.14 6.95
C ILE A 85 -0.88 -9.87 7.52
N ALA A 86 -1.55 -8.80 7.08
CA ALA A 86 -2.92 -8.48 7.49
C ALA A 86 -3.92 -9.61 7.18
N VAL A 87 -3.74 -10.27 6.03
CA VAL A 87 -4.60 -11.38 5.60
C VAL A 87 -4.22 -12.70 6.28
N LEU A 88 -2.93 -12.99 6.44
CA LEU A 88 -2.44 -14.23 7.05
C LEU A 88 -2.73 -14.28 8.54
N PHE A 89 -2.56 -13.16 9.23
CA PHE A 89 -2.59 -13.10 10.68
C PHE A 89 -3.55 -12.00 11.16
N PRO A 90 -4.88 -12.21 11.03
CA PRO A 90 -5.85 -11.26 11.56
C PRO A 90 -5.70 -11.05 13.08
N LEU A 91 -5.09 -12.02 13.79
CA LEU A 91 -4.85 -11.97 15.23
C LEU A 91 -3.52 -11.27 15.61
N CYS A 92 -2.54 -11.18 14.72
CA CYS A 92 -1.21 -10.65 15.06
C CYS A 92 -1.13 -9.12 14.93
N MET A 93 -2.06 -8.49 14.19
CA MET A 93 -2.11 -7.04 14.03
C MET A 93 -2.51 -6.27 15.30
N MET A 94 -2.98 -6.94 16.37
CA MET A 94 -3.22 -6.29 17.67
C MET A 94 -1.94 -6.07 18.51
N SER A 95 -0.83 -6.75 18.21
CA SER A 95 0.39 -6.68 19.04
C SER A 95 1.53 -5.86 18.45
N CYS A 96 1.41 -5.39 17.21
CA CYS A 96 2.49 -4.60 16.59
C CYS A 96 2.36 -3.12 16.97
N SER A 97 2.64 -2.81 18.24
CA SER A 97 2.86 -1.44 18.69
C SER A 97 4.29 -1.02 18.34
N THR A 98 4.39 0.18 17.77
CA THR A 98 5.56 0.84 17.22
C THR A 98 6.75 0.94 18.18
N THR A 99 7.69 0.00 18.10
CA THR A 99 9.08 0.21 18.56
C THR A 99 10.00 -0.78 17.86
N GLU A 100 10.35 -0.53 16.61
CA GLU A 100 11.60 -1.09 16.09
C GLU A 100 12.23 -0.09 15.12
N LYS A 101 13.33 0.52 15.59
CA LYS A 101 14.26 1.31 14.77
C LYS A 101 15.00 0.35 13.85
N THR A 102 14.39 -0.02 12.73
CA THR A 102 15.06 -0.74 11.65
C THR A 102 15.98 0.22 10.89
N THR A 103 17.10 0.57 11.54
CA THR A 103 18.28 1.14 10.90
C THR A 103 19.03 0.00 10.20
N GLY A 104 18.32 -0.72 9.33
CA GLY A 104 18.90 -1.75 8.48
C GLY A 104 19.75 -1.08 7.41
N ASN A 105 20.80 -1.76 7.00
CA ASN A 105 21.84 -1.33 6.07
C ASN A 105 21.30 -1.11 4.64
N LEU A 106 20.33 -0.21 4.48
CA LEU A 106 19.64 0.12 3.22
C LEU A 106 20.64 0.56 2.15
N ALA A 107 21.73 1.20 2.57
CA ALA A 107 22.86 1.58 1.73
C ALA A 107 23.55 0.38 1.06
N ALA A 108 23.64 -0.78 1.73
CA ALA A 108 24.21 -1.99 1.15
C ALA A 108 23.28 -2.60 0.08
N LEU A 109 21.96 -2.47 0.25
CA LEU A 109 20.96 -2.90 -0.72
C LEU A 109 20.94 -1.99 -1.96
N MET A 110 21.20 -0.69 -1.78
CA MET A 110 21.34 0.28 -2.87
C MET A 110 22.62 0.08 -3.70
N ASN A 111 23.64 -0.59 -3.17
CA ASN A 111 24.90 -0.88 -3.87
C ASN A 111 24.87 -2.19 -4.67
N ALA A 112 23.77 -2.97 -4.59
CA ALA A 112 23.58 -4.17 -5.39
C ALA A 112 23.23 -3.78 -6.84
N ASN A 113 23.82 -4.49 -7.82
CA ASN A 113 23.51 -4.30 -9.24
C ASN A 113 21.99 -4.26 -9.48
N GLY A 114 21.49 -3.31 -10.30
CA GLY A 114 20.05 -3.18 -10.54
C GLY A 114 19.36 -4.46 -11.02
N TYR A 115 20.10 -5.37 -11.66
CA TYR A 115 19.64 -6.72 -12.03
C TYR A 115 19.44 -7.65 -10.84
N THR A 116 20.33 -7.67 -9.85
CA THR A 116 20.19 -8.53 -8.67
C THR A 116 19.01 -8.05 -7.83
N LEU A 117 18.84 -6.74 -7.68
CA LEU A 117 17.67 -6.18 -7.00
C LEU A 117 16.38 -6.52 -7.74
N SER A 118 16.35 -6.40 -9.08
CA SER A 118 15.21 -6.80 -9.90
C SER A 118 14.88 -8.29 -9.77
N ALA A 119 15.88 -9.16 -9.72
CA ALA A 119 15.70 -10.61 -9.55
C ALA A 119 15.16 -10.97 -8.15
N ILE A 120 15.68 -10.31 -7.11
CA ILE A 120 15.17 -10.44 -5.74
C ILE A 120 13.71 -10.00 -5.69
N LEU A 121 13.38 -8.85 -6.25
CA LEU A 121 12.00 -8.35 -6.33
C LEU A 121 11.09 -9.35 -7.06
N MET A 122 11.50 -9.87 -8.22
CA MET A 122 10.71 -10.87 -8.96
C MET A 122 10.44 -12.12 -8.12
N THR A 123 11.42 -12.57 -7.35
CA THR A 123 11.26 -13.71 -6.43
C THR A 123 10.24 -13.39 -5.33
N PHE A 124 10.36 -12.21 -4.70
CA PHE A 124 9.41 -11.76 -3.68
C PHE A 124 7.99 -11.59 -4.24
N TYR A 125 7.82 -11.00 -5.42
CA TYR A 125 6.51 -10.86 -6.06
C TYR A 125 5.91 -12.22 -6.45
N GLY A 126 6.74 -13.15 -6.93
CA GLY A 126 6.31 -14.53 -7.20
C GLY A 126 5.80 -15.22 -5.94
N LEU A 127 6.54 -15.11 -4.83
CA LEU A 127 6.14 -15.64 -3.52
C LEU A 127 4.86 -14.98 -3.01
N LEU A 128 4.76 -13.64 -3.08
CA LEU A 128 3.54 -12.90 -2.71
C LEU A 128 2.35 -13.37 -3.55
N CYS A 129 2.51 -13.46 -4.87
CA CYS A 129 1.45 -13.91 -5.77
C CYS A 129 0.99 -15.34 -5.42
N PHE A 130 1.93 -16.26 -5.21
CA PHE A 130 1.65 -17.63 -4.79
C PHE A 130 0.91 -17.70 -3.44
N LEU A 131 1.36 -16.94 -2.45
CA LEU A 131 0.74 -16.88 -1.12
C LEU A 131 -0.67 -16.31 -1.20
N VAL A 132 -0.88 -15.21 -1.93
CA VAL A 132 -2.22 -14.62 -2.10
C VAL A 132 -3.15 -15.55 -2.90
N PHE A 133 -2.64 -16.25 -3.91
CA PHE A 133 -3.41 -17.27 -4.63
C PHE A 133 -3.83 -18.42 -3.71
N LYS A 134 -2.89 -18.94 -2.91
CA LYS A 134 -3.18 -19.98 -1.91
C LYS A 134 -4.18 -19.51 -0.87
N LEU A 135 -4.05 -18.27 -0.39
CA LEU A 135 -5.02 -17.65 0.52
C LEU A 135 -6.39 -17.53 -0.12
N SER A 136 -6.45 -17.06 -1.37
CA SER A 136 -7.71 -16.95 -2.12
C SER A 136 -8.39 -18.31 -2.31
N ALA A 137 -7.63 -19.40 -2.46
CA ALA A 137 -8.17 -20.75 -2.55
C ALA A 137 -8.71 -21.24 -1.19
N THR A 138 -8.02 -20.92 -0.10
CA THR A 138 -8.43 -21.25 1.28
C THR A 138 -9.58 -20.36 1.77
N ALA A 139 -9.79 -19.19 1.15
CA ALA A 139 -10.71 -18.14 1.58
C ALA A 139 -12.21 -18.44 1.36
N LYS A 140 -12.64 -19.72 1.32
CA LYS A 140 -14.05 -20.07 1.12
C LYS A 140 -14.99 -19.42 2.15
N ASN A 141 -14.51 -19.20 3.38
CA ASN A 141 -15.28 -18.65 4.50
C ASN A 141 -15.23 -17.12 4.67
N PHE A 142 -14.50 -16.38 3.84
CA PHE A 142 -14.47 -14.92 3.98
C PHE A 142 -15.77 -14.27 3.48
N ASP A 143 -16.11 -13.13 4.10
CA ASP A 143 -17.15 -12.24 3.63
C ASP A 143 -16.88 -11.80 2.18
N ASN A 144 -17.95 -11.51 1.44
CA ASN A 144 -17.91 -11.15 0.03
C ASN A 144 -17.10 -9.87 -0.21
N GLU A 145 -17.10 -8.93 0.73
CA GLU A 145 -16.30 -7.71 0.64
C GLU A 145 -14.81 -7.98 0.75
N SER A 146 -14.39 -8.80 1.72
CA SER A 146 -12.98 -9.21 1.86
C SER A 146 -12.48 -9.97 0.63
N LYS A 147 -13.32 -10.84 0.03
CA LYS A 147 -13.00 -11.54 -1.23
C LYS A 147 -12.76 -10.60 -2.40
N LYS A 148 -13.58 -9.54 -2.53
CA LYS A 148 -13.39 -8.52 -3.57
C LYS A 148 -12.06 -7.79 -3.39
N LEU A 149 -11.73 -7.43 -2.15
CA LEU A 149 -10.47 -6.75 -1.83
C LEU A 149 -9.25 -7.64 -2.12
N VAL A 150 -9.27 -8.90 -1.71
CA VAL A 150 -8.19 -9.87 -2.02
C VAL A 150 -8.02 -10.02 -3.53
N LYS A 151 -9.12 -10.17 -4.29
CA LYS A 151 -9.07 -10.27 -5.77
C LYS A 151 -8.46 -9.01 -6.40
N ALA A 152 -8.78 -7.83 -5.88
CA ALA A 152 -8.19 -6.57 -6.29
C ALA A 152 -6.67 -6.56 -6.09
N MET A 153 -6.22 -7.01 -4.92
CA MET A 153 -4.80 -7.07 -4.59
C MET A 153 -4.05 -8.05 -5.48
N VAL A 154 -4.60 -9.26 -5.71
CA VAL A 154 -4.03 -10.23 -6.65
C VAL A 154 -3.83 -9.59 -8.02
N PHE A 155 -4.86 -8.87 -8.49
CA PHE A 155 -4.80 -8.21 -9.78
C PHE A 155 -3.69 -7.15 -9.83
N ILE A 156 -3.60 -6.29 -8.82
CA ILE A 156 -2.55 -5.26 -8.73
C ILE A 156 -1.15 -5.90 -8.68
N ILE A 157 -0.95 -6.93 -7.85
CA ILE A 157 0.33 -7.63 -7.71
C ILE A 157 0.72 -8.30 -9.03
N ALA A 158 -0.20 -9.01 -9.67
CA ALA A 158 0.04 -9.67 -10.95
C ALA A 158 0.35 -8.65 -12.06
N PHE A 159 -0.36 -7.53 -12.09
CA PHE A 159 -0.14 -6.46 -13.06
C PHE A 159 1.24 -5.80 -12.89
N ASN A 160 1.65 -5.54 -11.65
CA ASN A 160 2.99 -5.02 -11.35
C ASN A 160 4.09 -6.03 -11.71
N LEU A 161 3.92 -7.31 -11.35
CA LEU A 161 4.85 -8.39 -11.73
C LEU A 161 5.00 -8.48 -13.25
N PHE A 162 3.89 -8.38 -13.99
CA PHE A 162 3.90 -8.39 -15.45
C PHE A 162 4.66 -7.19 -16.03
N GLY A 163 4.47 -6.00 -15.48
CA GLY A 163 5.22 -4.80 -15.88
C GLY A 163 6.74 -4.95 -15.66
N VAL A 164 7.14 -5.44 -14.49
CA VAL A 164 8.57 -5.71 -14.19
C VAL A 164 9.13 -6.79 -15.11
N PHE A 165 8.35 -7.85 -15.38
CA PHE A 165 8.76 -8.90 -16.30
C PHE A 165 9.01 -8.36 -17.71
N ILE A 166 8.08 -7.56 -18.27
CA ILE A 166 8.26 -6.93 -19.59
C ILE A 166 9.53 -6.08 -19.59
N LYS A 167 9.74 -5.25 -18.56
CA LYS A 167 10.93 -4.40 -18.45
C LYS A 167 12.22 -5.25 -18.51
N CYS A 168 12.30 -6.29 -17.68
CA CYS A 168 13.47 -7.18 -17.65
C CYS A 168 13.66 -7.91 -18.98
N PHE A 169 12.59 -8.41 -19.57
CA PHE A 169 12.63 -9.13 -20.84
C PHE A 169 13.14 -8.25 -21.98
N VAL A 170 12.65 -7.02 -22.07
CA VAL A 170 13.09 -6.03 -23.06
C VAL A 170 14.55 -5.67 -22.86
N GLN A 171 14.94 -5.40 -21.61
CA GLN A 171 16.33 -5.08 -21.28
C GLN A 171 17.28 -6.24 -21.62
N PHE A 172 16.84 -7.48 -21.42
CA PHE A 172 17.55 -8.68 -21.84
C PHE A 172 17.68 -8.76 -23.36
N LEU A 173 16.60 -8.58 -24.13
CA LEU A 173 16.66 -8.58 -25.59
C LEU A 173 17.64 -7.53 -26.13
N PHE A 174 17.69 -6.33 -25.55
CA PHE A 174 18.62 -5.27 -25.95
C PHE A 174 20.10 -5.58 -25.69
N GLN A 175 20.43 -6.58 -24.87
CA GLN A 175 21.81 -7.03 -24.73
C GLN A 175 22.29 -7.79 -25.97
N PHE A 176 21.39 -8.46 -26.69
CA PHE A 176 21.73 -9.26 -27.87
C PHE A 176 21.78 -8.46 -29.16
N VAL A 177 21.15 -7.28 -29.17
CA VAL A 177 21.18 -6.40 -30.35
C VAL A 177 22.31 -5.39 -30.21
N VAL A 178 23.29 -5.46 -31.12
CA VAL A 178 24.32 -4.43 -31.27
C VAL A 178 23.68 -3.22 -31.95
N VAL A 179 22.91 -2.46 -31.17
CA VAL A 179 22.37 -1.16 -31.59
C VAL A 179 23.23 -0.04 -31.01
N ASP A 180 23.30 1.05 -31.77
CA ASP A 180 23.84 2.31 -31.29
C ASP A 180 23.26 2.71 -29.93
N VAL A 181 24.10 3.34 -29.12
CA VAL A 181 23.73 3.83 -27.78
C VAL A 181 22.51 4.74 -27.85
N PHE A 182 22.36 5.51 -28.93
CA PHE A 182 21.21 6.36 -29.16
C PHE A 182 19.89 5.58 -29.26
N PHE A 183 19.88 4.48 -30.02
CA PHE A 183 18.72 3.60 -30.15
C PHE A 183 18.38 2.92 -28.83
N LYS A 184 19.39 2.44 -28.10
CA LYS A 184 19.19 1.85 -26.76
C LYS A 184 18.54 2.84 -25.80
N ASN A 185 18.96 4.10 -25.82
CA ASN A 185 18.36 5.15 -24.97
C ASN A 185 16.92 5.47 -25.39
N TYR A 186 16.65 5.60 -26.69
CA TYR A 186 15.31 5.91 -27.20
C TYR A 186 14.30 4.81 -26.82
N TYR A 187 14.64 3.55 -27.07
CA TYR A 187 13.77 2.43 -26.70
C TYR A 187 13.68 2.24 -25.19
N GLY A 188 14.76 2.50 -24.46
CA GLY A 188 14.73 2.51 -22.99
C GLY A 188 13.69 3.50 -22.46
N ILE A 189 13.60 4.69 -23.04
CA ILE A 189 12.59 5.69 -22.68
C ILE A 189 11.19 5.23 -23.09
N ALA A 190 11.02 4.71 -24.31
CA ALA A 190 9.74 4.22 -24.82
C ALA A 190 9.15 3.11 -23.91
N PHE A 191 9.97 2.13 -23.52
CA PHE A 191 9.54 1.07 -22.60
C PHE A 191 9.37 1.54 -21.15
N SER A 192 10.06 2.61 -20.76
CA SER A 192 9.82 3.22 -19.45
C SER A 192 8.39 3.75 -19.34
N PHE A 193 7.77 4.21 -20.43
CA PHE A 193 6.35 4.59 -20.41
C PHE A 193 5.41 3.44 -20.05
N VAL A 194 5.70 2.21 -20.49
CA VAL A 194 4.91 1.03 -20.09
C VAL A 194 5.01 0.82 -18.58
N THR A 195 6.22 0.95 -18.05
CA THR A 195 6.49 0.81 -16.62
C THR A 195 5.77 1.91 -15.80
N ILE A 196 5.83 3.16 -16.27
CA ILE A 196 5.08 4.30 -15.71
C ILE A 196 3.57 4.04 -15.73
N ALA A 197 3.05 3.54 -16.85
CA ALA A 197 1.63 3.22 -16.97
C ALA A 197 1.22 2.17 -15.92
N VAL A 198 2.06 1.17 -15.68
CA VAL A 198 1.83 0.16 -14.64
C VAL A 198 1.82 0.78 -13.23
N TYR A 199 2.84 1.57 -12.88
CA TYR A 199 2.90 2.23 -11.57
C TYR A 199 1.75 3.22 -11.35
N SER A 200 1.39 3.97 -12.38
CA SER A 200 0.29 4.95 -12.31
C SER A 200 -1.09 4.32 -12.29
N ALA A 201 -1.23 3.04 -12.67
CA ALA A 201 -2.50 2.31 -12.63
C ALA A 201 -2.95 1.96 -11.21
N ASN A 202 -2.06 1.97 -10.21
CA ASN A 202 -2.39 1.62 -8.83
C ASN A 202 -3.50 2.50 -8.25
N ALA A 203 -3.39 3.82 -8.40
CA ALA A 203 -4.41 4.75 -7.90
C ALA A 203 -5.78 4.61 -8.59
N PRO A 204 -5.87 4.58 -9.94
CA PRO A 204 -7.12 4.26 -10.65
C PRO A 204 -7.72 2.91 -10.27
N VAL A 205 -6.92 1.85 -10.16
CA VAL A 205 -7.40 0.52 -9.79
C VAL A 205 -7.95 0.52 -8.37
N LEU A 206 -7.26 1.15 -7.42
CA LEU A 206 -7.74 1.33 -6.06
C LEU A 206 -9.05 2.13 -6.01
N TYR A 207 -9.17 3.20 -6.80
CA TYR A 207 -10.39 4.00 -6.90
C TYR A 207 -11.57 3.21 -7.49
N VAL A 208 -11.33 2.38 -8.50
CA VAL A 208 -12.35 1.56 -9.16
C VAL A 208 -12.80 0.38 -8.29
N ILE A 209 -11.93 -0.13 -7.41
CA ILE A 209 -12.27 -1.32 -6.61
C ILE A 209 -12.70 -0.98 -5.18
N SER A 210 -12.05 -0.02 -4.51
CA SER A 210 -12.38 0.35 -3.13
C SER A 210 -13.46 1.43 -3.07
N SER A 211 -14.61 1.07 -2.47
CA SER A 211 -15.71 1.98 -2.20
C SER A 211 -15.31 3.09 -1.21
N GLU A 212 -14.46 2.78 -0.23
CA GLU A 212 -13.98 3.73 0.76
C GLU A 212 -13.10 4.82 0.13
N TYR A 213 -12.10 4.42 -0.67
CA TYR A 213 -11.26 5.37 -1.41
C TYR A 213 -12.09 6.25 -2.33
N ARG A 214 -13.09 5.68 -3.02
CA ARG A 214 -13.99 6.43 -3.89
C ARG A 214 -14.82 7.46 -3.14
N ALA A 215 -15.40 7.10 -2.00
CA ALA A 215 -16.18 8.02 -1.18
C ALA A 215 -15.33 9.23 -0.73
N ARG A 216 -14.06 8.99 -0.38
CA ARG A 216 -13.11 10.03 0.03
C ARG A 216 -12.65 10.89 -1.14
N PHE A 217 -12.31 10.29 -2.27
CA PHE A 217 -11.98 11.03 -3.48
C PHE A 217 -13.13 11.94 -3.92
N ASN A 218 -14.37 11.44 -3.93
CA ASN A 218 -15.55 12.23 -4.29
C ASN A 218 -15.82 13.38 -3.30
N LYS A 219 -15.45 13.22 -2.02
CA LYS A 219 -15.56 14.28 -1.01
C LYS A 219 -14.62 15.45 -1.33
N HIS A 220 -13.39 15.16 -1.75
CA HIS A 220 -12.37 16.17 -2.02
C HIS A 220 -12.40 16.70 -3.46
N PHE A 221 -12.73 15.87 -4.44
CA PHE A 221 -12.72 16.21 -5.86
C PHE A 221 -14.13 16.10 -6.46
N LYS A 222 -14.99 17.09 -6.19
CA LYS A 222 -16.37 17.11 -6.71
C LYS A 222 -16.45 17.17 -8.25
N TRP A 223 -15.38 17.64 -8.89
CA TRP A 223 -15.28 17.79 -10.34
C TRP A 223 -14.88 16.51 -11.07
N LEU A 224 -14.37 15.49 -10.35
CA LEU A 224 -13.95 14.23 -10.96
C LEU A 224 -15.19 13.57 -11.60
N PRO A 225 -15.17 13.30 -12.91
CA PRO A 225 -16.38 12.88 -13.62
C PRO A 225 -17.00 11.65 -12.98
N ARG A 226 -18.32 11.68 -12.76
CA ARG A 226 -19.11 10.53 -12.27
C ARG A 226 -19.11 9.33 -13.24
N ILE A 227 -18.29 9.35 -14.29
CA ILE A 227 -18.20 8.36 -15.38
C ILE A 227 -17.90 6.96 -14.83
N PHE A 228 -17.17 6.84 -13.71
CA PHE A 228 -16.89 5.55 -13.06
C PHE A 228 -17.94 5.12 -12.02
N ILE A 229 -18.95 5.96 -11.75
CA ILE A 229 -20.07 5.60 -10.88
C ILE A 229 -21.08 4.83 -11.74
N ARG A 230 -20.71 3.60 -12.13
CA ARG A 230 -21.74 2.61 -12.43
C ARG A 230 -22.57 2.47 -11.15
N LYS A 231 -23.79 2.98 -11.23
CA LYS A 231 -24.86 2.96 -10.23
C LYS A 231 -24.83 1.59 -9.53
N GLN A 232 -24.21 1.50 -8.36
CA GLN A 232 -24.40 0.38 -7.43
C GLN A 232 -25.81 0.54 -6.83
N ILE A 233 -26.82 0.41 -7.70
CA ILE A 233 -28.22 0.29 -7.32
C ILE A 233 -28.31 -1.05 -6.61
N GLY A 234 -28.28 -1.05 -5.29
CA GLY A 234 -28.52 -2.29 -4.52
C GLY A 234 -27.53 -2.60 -3.42
N GLN A 235 -26.54 -1.76 -3.12
CA GLN A 235 -26.03 -1.75 -1.75
C GLN A 235 -27.15 -1.13 -0.89
N LYS A 236 -28.11 -1.98 -0.50
CA LYS A 236 -28.90 -1.79 0.71
C LYS A 236 -27.86 -1.42 1.74
N GLN A 237 -27.82 -0.15 2.09
CA GLN A 237 -27.17 0.34 3.27
C GLN A 237 -27.75 -0.53 4.37
N THR A 238 -27.03 -1.59 4.74
CA THR A 238 -27.17 -2.24 6.02
C THR A 238 -26.92 -1.08 6.96
N ARG A 239 -28.02 -0.40 7.34
CA ARG A 239 -28.10 0.31 8.59
C ARG A 239 -27.34 -0.62 9.52
N HIS A 240 -26.22 -0.15 10.04
CA HIS A 240 -25.84 -0.52 11.38
C HIS A 240 -27.13 -0.32 12.18
N VAL A 241 -27.94 -1.37 12.26
CA VAL A 241 -28.78 -1.65 13.41
C VAL A 241 -27.80 -1.40 14.52
N GLY A 242 -28.10 -0.35 15.29
CA GLY A 242 -27.21 0.14 16.30
C GLY A 242 -26.60 -1.07 16.96
N ILE A 243 -25.27 -1.08 17.04
CA ILE A 243 -24.69 -1.55 18.27
C ILE A 243 -25.33 -0.59 19.27
N SER A 244 -26.53 -0.97 19.74
CA SER A 244 -26.99 -0.67 21.07
C SER A 244 -25.75 -0.92 21.84
N THR A 245 -25.16 0.17 22.33
CA THR A 245 -24.23 0.13 23.42
C THR A 245 -24.89 -0.85 24.37
N ILE A 246 -24.42 -2.10 24.35
CA ILE A 246 -24.58 -2.96 25.50
C ILE A 246 -23.74 -2.17 26.46
N VAL A 247 -24.41 -1.24 27.15
CA VAL A 247 -24.05 -0.86 28.49
C VAL A 247 -23.93 -2.21 29.14
N LEU A 248 -22.70 -2.72 29.17
CA LEU A 248 -22.32 -3.78 30.06
C LEU A 248 -22.73 -3.18 31.39
N LYS A 249 -23.94 -3.55 31.85
CA LYS A 249 -24.28 -3.42 33.24
C LYS A 249 -23.05 -3.96 33.95
N PRO A 250 -22.42 -3.20 34.85
CA PRO A 250 -21.29 -3.70 35.59
C PRO A 250 -21.70 -5.08 36.08
N TYR A 251 -20.97 -6.10 35.64
CA TYR A 251 -21.11 -7.43 36.19
C TYR A 251 -20.72 -7.25 37.65
N ASN A 252 -21.73 -7.01 38.48
CA ASN A 252 -21.61 -7.18 39.91
C ASN A 252 -21.31 -8.65 40.07
N TYR A 253 -20.03 -8.98 40.13
CA TYR A 253 -19.55 -10.16 40.81
C TYR A 253 -19.92 -9.98 42.28
N SER A 254 -21.21 -10.16 42.60
CA SER A 254 -21.60 -10.57 43.93
C SER A 254 -21.06 -11.98 44.07
N VAL A 255 -19.82 -12.07 44.55
CA VAL A 255 -19.26 -13.30 45.09
C VAL A 255 -20.23 -13.76 46.16
N ARG A 256 -21.09 -14.71 45.80
CA ARG A 256 -21.96 -15.40 46.75
C ARG A 256 -21.06 -16.33 47.53
N LEU A 257 -20.39 -15.77 48.54
CA LEU A 257 -19.74 -16.56 49.59
C LEU A 257 -20.81 -17.49 50.15
N ARG A 258 -20.70 -18.77 49.80
CA ARG A 258 -21.51 -19.83 50.39
C ARG A 258 -21.00 -19.98 51.82
N ASN A 259 -21.58 -19.20 52.73
CA ASN A 259 -21.39 -19.35 54.17
C ASN A 259 -21.80 -20.77 54.56
N ALA A 260 -20.80 -21.63 54.74
CA ALA A 260 -20.92 -22.80 55.58
C ALA A 260 -21.13 -22.29 57.02
N GLY A 261 -22.13 -22.84 57.69
CA GLY A 261 -22.55 -22.41 59.02
C GLY A 261 -21.41 -22.46 60.05
N GLY A 262 -21.36 -21.43 60.87
CA GLY A 262 -20.55 -21.34 62.08
C GLY A 262 -21.10 -20.19 62.94
N PRO A 263 -21.25 -20.37 64.26
CA PRO A 263 -22.16 -19.54 65.06
C PRO A 263 -21.52 -18.24 65.55
N ASN A 264 -22.40 -17.24 65.71
CA ASN A 264 -22.36 -16.16 66.70
C ASN A 264 -21.02 -15.48 66.99
N PHE A 265 -20.81 -14.27 66.45
CA PHE A 265 -20.22 -13.17 67.22
C PHE A 265 -20.71 -11.82 66.65
N ALA A 266 -21.31 -11.01 67.53
CA ALA A 266 -21.61 -9.59 67.32
C ALA A 266 -20.50 -8.73 67.99
N PRO A 267 -20.57 -7.39 67.98
CA PRO A 267 -20.23 -6.49 66.86
C PRO A 267 -19.18 -5.42 67.28
N SER A 268 -18.54 -4.71 66.34
CA SER A 268 -18.00 -3.35 66.57
C SER A 268 -17.34 -2.79 65.31
N GLY A 269 -17.58 -1.50 65.01
CA GLY A 269 -16.66 -0.69 64.20
C GLY A 269 -17.26 -0.07 62.94
N ALA A 270 -17.92 1.07 63.12
CA ALA A 270 -18.22 2.00 62.04
C ALA A 270 -16.93 2.63 61.49
N ALA A 271 -16.82 2.75 60.16
CA ALA A 271 -15.84 3.63 59.54
C ALA A 271 -16.41 4.24 58.25
N THR A 272 -16.62 5.55 58.36
CA THR A 272 -16.97 6.52 57.32
C THR A 272 -15.76 6.74 56.41
N ALA A 273 -15.93 6.75 55.08
CA ALA A 273 -14.92 7.25 54.16
C ALA A 273 -15.58 8.08 53.06
N THR A 274 -15.40 9.39 53.19
CA THR A 274 -15.72 10.45 52.23
C THR A 274 -14.66 10.45 51.13
N ILE A 275 -15.05 10.52 49.86
CA ILE A 275 -14.13 10.69 48.72
C ILE A 275 -14.47 12.03 48.03
N PHE A 276 -13.44 12.86 47.89
CA PHE A 276 -13.39 14.05 47.04
C PHE A 276 -13.10 13.68 45.60
#